data_AF-A0A9R0J4E3-F1
#
_entry.id   AF-A0A9R0J4E3-F1
#
_cell.length_a   1.000
_cell.length_b   1.000
_cell.length_c   1.000
_cell.angle_alpha   90.00
_cell.angle_beta   90.00
_cell.angle_gamma   90.00
#
_symmetry.space_group_name_H-M   'P 1'
#
loop_
_entity.id
_entity.type
_entity.pdbx_description
1 polymer ?
#
loop_
_entity_poly.entity_id
_entity_poly.type
_entity_poly.pdbx_seq_one_letter_code
_entity_poly.pdbx_strand_id
1 'polypeptide(L)'
;MGEDTKTQHPALNVSNIRTFILVTLEMESSQYVSWAELFQIHARAFLVLDHISHSTTAVTEDETSKKVDEALCSRLDAIVLQWIYGTISNDLLHTIIEPGSTRLQAWERLRLIFQDNMNGRVVHLEHEFSTISMANYPNATAYCQRLKMLADQLDNVGASVSNSRLVLRYGGS
;
A
#
# COMPACT_ATOMS: atom_id res chain seq x y z
N MET A 1 -26.92 25.99 -32.64
CA MET A 1 -26.91 26.09 -31.16
C MET A 1 -26.35 24.78 -30.67
N GLY A 2 -25.03 24.69 -30.49
CA GLY A 2 -24.37 23.49 -29.99
C GLY A 2 -24.31 23.57 -28.48
N GLU A 3 -24.95 22.63 -27.78
CA GLU A 3 -24.70 22.43 -26.37
C GLU A 3 -23.27 21.91 -26.22
N ASP A 4 -22.35 22.76 -25.76
CA ASP A 4 -21.10 22.31 -25.17
C ASP A 4 -21.46 21.53 -23.89
N THR A 5 -21.76 20.24 -24.03
CA THR A 5 -21.85 19.32 -22.90
C THR A 5 -20.46 19.24 -22.30
N LYS A 6 -20.20 20.06 -21.28
CA LYS A 6 -18.96 20.06 -20.50
C LYS A 6 -18.76 18.64 -19.96
N THR A 7 -17.90 17.86 -20.60
CA THR A 7 -17.69 16.44 -20.31
C THR A 7 -17.21 16.33 -18.87
N GLN A 8 -18.09 15.85 -17.99
CA GLN A 8 -17.83 15.80 -16.56
C GLN A 8 -16.73 14.77 -16.27
N HIS A 9 -15.77 15.13 -15.41
CA HIS A 9 -14.61 14.28 -15.11
C HIS A 9 -15.05 12.89 -14.59
N PRO A 10 -14.52 11.76 -15.11
CA PRO A 10 -15.02 10.41 -14.81
C PRO A 10 -15.06 10.06 -13.32
N ALA A 11 -14.07 10.52 -12.55
CA ALA A 11 -14.01 10.29 -11.10
C ALA A 11 -15.23 10.84 -10.34
N LEU A 12 -15.90 11.88 -10.88
CA LEU A 12 -17.10 12.48 -10.27
C LEU A 12 -18.30 11.52 -10.29
N ASN A 13 -18.27 10.48 -11.11
CA ASN A 13 -19.35 9.49 -11.25
C ASN A 13 -19.17 8.26 -10.37
N VAL A 14 -18.05 8.15 -9.64
CA VAL A 14 -17.79 7.02 -8.74
C VAL A 14 -18.41 7.30 -7.37
N SER A 15 -19.62 6.77 -7.15
CA SER A 15 -20.32 6.89 -5.87
C SER A 15 -19.80 5.92 -4.81
N ASN A 16 -19.27 4.76 -5.21
CA ASN A 16 -18.77 3.74 -4.30
C ASN A 16 -17.58 2.97 -4.87
N ILE A 17 -16.37 3.31 -4.41
CA ILE A 17 -15.13 2.65 -4.83
C ILE A 17 -15.09 1.15 -4.51
N ARG A 18 -15.83 0.68 -3.48
CA ARG A 18 -15.83 -0.75 -3.11
C ARG A 18 -16.38 -1.66 -4.20
N THR A 19 -17.09 -1.11 -5.18
CA THR A 19 -17.53 -1.85 -6.36
C THR A 19 -16.37 -2.22 -7.31
N PHE A 20 -15.25 -1.48 -7.23
CA PHE A 20 -14.05 -1.70 -8.04
C PHE A 20 -12.93 -2.37 -7.25
N ILE A 21 -12.77 -1.99 -5.98
CA ILE A 21 -11.76 -2.55 -5.08
C ILE A 21 -12.47 -3.28 -3.95
N LEU A 22 -12.59 -4.60 -4.10
CA LEU A 22 -13.23 -5.48 -3.11
C LEU A 22 -12.31 -5.82 -1.92
N VAL A 23 -11.03 -5.46 -2.02
CA VAL A 23 -10.04 -5.67 -0.96
C VAL A 23 -10.15 -4.52 0.05
N THR A 24 -10.46 -4.86 1.30
CA THR A 24 -10.33 -3.93 2.41
C THR A 24 -8.93 -4.07 3.00
N LEU A 25 -8.17 -2.97 3.04
CA LEU A 25 -6.85 -2.96 3.68
C LEU A 25 -7.02 -2.98 5.20
N GLU A 26 -6.28 -3.85 5.88
CA GLU A 26 -6.29 -4.01 7.35
C GLU A 26 -4.87 -3.91 7.90
N MET A 27 -4.73 -3.57 9.19
CA MET A 27 -3.45 -3.17 9.80
C MET A 27 -2.34 -4.23 9.73
N GLU A 28 -2.70 -5.52 9.76
CA GLU A 28 -1.77 -6.64 9.64
C GLU A 28 -1.85 -7.35 8.27
N SER A 29 -2.52 -6.73 7.30
CA SER A 29 -2.76 -7.34 6.01
C SER A 29 -1.47 -7.43 5.17
N SER A 30 -1.15 -8.64 4.72
CA SER A 30 -0.15 -8.87 3.67
C SER A 30 -0.60 -8.36 2.29
N GLN A 31 -1.82 -7.82 2.18
CA GLN A 31 -2.42 -7.39 0.93
C GLN A 31 -2.11 -5.93 0.58
N TYR A 32 -1.26 -5.23 1.35
CA TYR A 32 -0.90 -3.83 1.06
C TYR A 32 -0.43 -3.63 -0.38
N VAL A 33 0.45 -4.51 -0.87
CA VAL A 33 0.97 -4.44 -2.25
C VAL A 33 -0.17 -4.60 -3.26
N SER A 34 -1.00 -5.63 -3.11
CA SER A 34 -2.15 -5.88 -3.98
C SER A 34 -3.17 -4.74 -3.94
N TRP A 35 -3.45 -4.21 -2.75
CA TRP A 35 -4.36 -3.08 -2.55
C TRP A 35 -3.81 -1.82 -3.22
N ALA A 36 -2.53 -1.51 -3.03
CA ALA A 36 -1.89 -0.33 -3.60
C ALA A 36 -1.89 -0.38 -5.14
N GLU A 37 -1.61 -1.55 -5.72
CA GLU A 37 -1.68 -1.77 -7.17
C GLU A 37 -3.12 -1.60 -7.71
N LEU A 38 -4.11 -2.24 -7.06
CA LEU A 38 -5.51 -2.09 -7.45
C LEU A 38 -5.99 -0.64 -7.35
N PHE A 39 -5.56 0.08 -6.31
CA PHE A 39 -5.89 1.49 -6.12
C PHE A 39 -5.27 2.37 -7.21
N GLN A 40 -4.00 2.14 -7.56
CA GLN A 40 -3.35 2.88 -8.65
C GLN A 40 -3.99 2.59 -10.01
N ILE A 41 -4.38 1.34 -10.29
CA ILE A 41 -5.12 0.97 -11.50
C ILE A 41 -6.45 1.72 -11.57
N HIS A 42 -7.20 1.75 -10.47
CA HIS A 42 -8.45 2.49 -10.37
C HIS A 42 -8.23 3.99 -10.62
N ALA A 43 -7.24 4.59 -9.94
CA ALA A 43 -6.91 6.00 -10.13
C ALA A 43 -6.53 6.33 -11.58
N ARG A 44 -5.79 5.45 -12.26
CA ARG A 44 -5.45 5.60 -13.68
C ARG A 44 -6.69 5.54 -14.57
N ALA A 45 -7.59 4.58 -14.33
CA ALA A 45 -8.83 4.44 -15.10
C ALA A 45 -9.74 5.66 -14.98
N PHE A 46 -9.70 6.35 -13.85
CA PHE A 46 -10.50 7.54 -13.58
C PHE A 46 -9.75 8.87 -13.72
N LEU A 47 -8.56 8.87 -14.34
CA LEU A 47 -7.74 10.05 -14.64
C LEU A 47 -7.31 10.86 -13.41
N VAL A 48 -7.11 10.20 -12.27
CA VAL A 48 -6.66 10.81 -11.01
C VAL A 48 -5.35 10.23 -10.50
N LEU A 49 -4.55 9.58 -11.36
CA LEU A 49 -3.27 9.01 -10.93
C LEU A 49 -2.23 10.10 -10.60
N ASP A 50 -2.21 11.20 -11.36
CA ASP A 50 -1.36 12.38 -11.12
C ASP A 50 -1.69 13.10 -9.82
N HIS A 51 -2.87 12.81 -9.28
CA HIS A 51 -3.15 13.21 -7.93
C HIS A 51 -2.23 12.36 -7.02
N ILE A 52 -2.39 11.04 -6.95
CA ILE A 52 -1.67 10.17 -5.99
C ILE A 52 -0.14 10.19 -6.15
N SER A 53 0.35 10.29 -7.39
CA SER A 53 1.78 10.40 -7.69
C SER A 53 2.15 11.88 -7.71
N HIS A 54 3.34 12.28 -7.24
CA HIS A 54 3.81 13.68 -7.20
C HIS A 54 3.99 14.37 -8.59
N SER A 55 3.21 13.98 -9.61
CA SER A 55 3.26 14.55 -10.95
C SER A 55 2.59 15.92 -10.94
N THR A 56 3.34 16.93 -10.52
CA THR A 56 2.99 18.33 -10.68
C THR A 56 3.05 18.68 -12.17
N THR A 57 2.00 18.38 -12.92
CA THR A 57 1.78 19.01 -14.22
C THR A 57 1.35 20.46 -14.00
N ALA A 58 2.35 21.32 -13.80
CA ALA A 58 2.19 22.75 -13.90
C ALA A 58 1.98 23.11 -15.38
N VAL A 59 0.72 23.09 -15.83
CA VAL A 59 0.35 23.63 -17.13
C VAL A 59 0.00 25.10 -16.94
N THR A 60 0.83 25.96 -17.52
CA THR A 60 0.64 27.41 -17.62
C THR A 60 -0.60 27.73 -18.44
N GLU A 61 -1.74 27.94 -17.79
CA GLU A 61 -2.94 28.49 -18.43
C GLU A 61 -3.52 29.70 -17.68
N ASP A 62 -4.38 30.43 -18.39
CA ASP A 62 -4.92 31.75 -18.11
C ASP A 62 -5.65 31.89 -16.75
N GLU A 63 -5.66 33.07 -16.14
CA GLU A 63 -6.10 33.34 -14.75
C GLU A 63 -7.56 32.92 -14.44
N THR A 64 -8.44 32.85 -15.45
CA THR A 64 -9.82 32.37 -15.31
C THR A 64 -9.98 30.86 -15.54
N SER A 65 -9.11 30.25 -16.35
CA SER A 65 -9.02 28.78 -16.51
C SER A 65 -8.47 28.16 -15.21
N LYS A 66 -7.41 28.77 -14.64
CA LYS A 66 -6.78 28.38 -13.37
C LYS A 66 -7.74 28.19 -12.20
N LYS A 67 -8.69 29.12 -11.98
CA LYS A 67 -9.64 29.01 -10.85
C LYS A 67 -10.64 27.87 -11.00
N VAL A 68 -11.09 27.61 -12.23
CA VAL A 68 -11.99 26.48 -12.52
C VAL A 68 -11.25 25.16 -12.36
N ASP A 69 -9.98 25.14 -12.78
CA ASP A 69 -9.11 23.97 -12.66
C ASP A 69 -8.73 23.69 -11.19
N GLU A 70 -8.50 24.72 -10.39
CA GLU A 70 -8.20 24.59 -8.95
C GLU A 70 -9.39 24.03 -8.16
N ALA A 71 -10.61 24.52 -8.41
CA ALA A 71 -11.81 24.00 -7.76
C ALA A 71 -12.11 22.55 -8.16
N LEU A 72 -11.86 22.19 -9.42
CA LEU A 72 -11.99 20.82 -9.90
C LEU A 72 -10.91 19.91 -9.28
N CYS A 73 -9.66 20.37 -9.23
CA CYS A 73 -8.54 19.66 -8.60
C CYS A 73 -8.80 19.40 -7.11
N SER A 74 -9.24 20.40 -6.36
CA SER A 74 -9.61 20.24 -4.95
C SER A 74 -10.76 19.24 -4.76
N ARG A 75 -11.73 19.22 -5.68
CA ARG A 75 -12.82 18.24 -5.64
C ARG A 75 -12.33 16.82 -5.95
N LEU A 76 -11.43 16.65 -6.92
CA LEU A 76 -10.80 15.35 -7.22
C LEU A 76 -9.96 14.88 -6.04
N ASP A 77 -9.23 15.78 -5.38
CA ASP A 77 -8.43 15.47 -4.19
C ASP A 77 -9.30 14.90 -3.07
N ALA A 78 -10.44 15.54 -2.80
CA ALA A 78 -11.40 15.07 -1.81
C ALA A 78 -12.00 13.70 -2.15
N ILE A 79 -12.27 13.45 -3.44
CA ILE A 79 -12.78 12.15 -3.91
C ILE A 79 -11.74 11.05 -3.71
N VAL A 80 -10.49 11.29 -4.11
CA VAL A 80 -9.41 10.32 -3.91
C VAL A 80 -9.16 10.08 -2.42
N LEU A 81 -9.23 11.11 -1.58
CA LEU A 81 -9.13 10.95 -0.13
C LEU A 81 -10.28 10.07 0.42
N GLN A 82 -11.50 10.34 -0.03
CA GLN A 82 -12.68 9.54 0.33
C GLN A 82 -12.54 8.08 -0.14
N TRP A 83 -11.95 7.85 -1.31
CA TRP A 83 -11.65 6.52 -1.83
C TRP A 83 -10.63 5.76 -0.98
N ILE A 84 -9.56 6.43 -0.54
CA ILE A 84 -8.58 5.85 0.40
C ILE A 84 -9.33 5.42 1.66
N TYR A 85 -10.07 6.33 2.30
CA TYR A 85 -10.83 6.01 3.52
C TYR A 85 -11.91 4.94 3.32
N GLY A 86 -12.50 4.86 2.13
CA GLY A 86 -13.49 3.85 1.78
C GLY A 86 -12.93 2.44 1.61
N THR A 87 -11.63 2.29 1.35
CA THR A 87 -11.01 0.98 1.04
C THR A 87 -10.10 0.45 2.15
N ILE A 88 -10.06 1.13 3.30
CA ILE A 88 -9.34 0.69 4.49
C ILE A 88 -10.32 0.29 5.61
N SER A 89 -9.85 -0.50 6.57
CA SER A 89 -10.60 -0.85 7.78
C SER A 89 -10.79 0.34 8.70
N ASN A 90 -11.76 0.25 9.62
CA ASN A 90 -11.98 1.32 10.60
C ASN A 90 -10.75 1.55 11.49
N ASP A 91 -10.02 0.51 11.84
CA ASP A 91 -8.81 0.63 12.67
C ASP A 91 -7.73 1.46 11.97
N LEU A 92 -7.48 1.19 10.68
CA LEU A 92 -6.57 2.00 9.87
C LEU A 92 -7.09 3.42 9.68
N LEU A 93 -8.41 3.58 9.46
CA LEU A 93 -9.03 4.89 9.33
C LEU A 93 -8.79 5.73 10.59
N HIS A 94 -9.08 5.19 11.78
CA HIS A 94 -8.85 5.88 13.05
C HIS A 94 -7.37 6.18 13.31
N THR A 95 -6.46 5.42 12.71
CA THR A 95 -5.01 5.64 12.82
C THR A 95 -4.53 6.80 11.95
N ILE A 96 -5.06 6.97 10.73
CA ILE A 96 -4.52 7.94 9.75
C ILE A 96 -5.38 9.19 9.55
N ILE A 97 -6.65 9.17 9.98
CA ILE A 97 -7.60 10.26 9.76
C ILE A 97 -7.22 11.49 10.59
N GLU A 98 -7.15 12.64 9.93
CA GLU A 98 -6.81 13.91 10.58
C GLU A 98 -7.57 15.07 9.91
N PRO A 99 -8.05 16.07 10.69
CA PRO A 99 -8.69 17.24 10.13
C PRO A 99 -7.76 17.98 9.14
N GLY A 100 -8.27 18.24 7.93
CA GLY A 100 -7.49 18.92 6.89
C GLY A 100 -6.41 18.06 6.22
N SER A 101 -6.41 16.75 6.46
CA SER A 101 -5.45 15.85 5.80
C SER A 101 -5.64 15.83 4.29
N THR A 102 -4.54 15.84 3.55
CA THR A 102 -4.56 15.66 2.10
C THR A 102 -4.50 14.19 1.72
N ARG A 103 -5.00 13.83 0.54
CA ARG A 103 -4.85 12.47 -0.02
C ARG A 103 -3.40 11.99 -0.10
N LEU A 104 -2.43 12.88 -0.33
CA LEU A 104 -0.99 12.54 -0.31
C LEU A 104 -0.54 12.15 1.10
N GLN A 105 -0.95 12.90 2.11
CA GLN A 105 -0.62 12.57 3.50
C GLN A 105 -1.25 11.25 3.92
N ALA A 106 -2.52 11.01 3.58
CA ALA A 106 -3.19 9.74 3.87
C ALA A 106 -2.50 8.56 3.18
N TRP A 107 -2.14 8.70 1.90
CA TRP A 107 -1.41 7.70 1.13
C TRP A 107 -0.03 7.40 1.74
N GLU A 108 0.73 8.44 2.09
CA GLU A 108 2.06 8.29 2.68
C GLU A 108 2.03 7.67 4.08
N ARG A 109 1.05 8.03 4.91
CA ARG A 109 0.86 7.38 6.23
C ARG A 109 0.61 5.89 6.10
N LEU A 110 -0.24 5.49 5.16
CA LEU A 110 -0.46 4.06 4.87
C LEU A 110 0.86 3.42 4.44
N ARG A 111 1.59 4.02 3.50
CA ARG A 111 2.90 3.50 3.06
C ARG A 111 3.86 3.28 4.23
N LEU A 112 3.96 4.25 5.14
CA LEU A 112 4.83 4.16 6.33
C LEU A 112 4.39 3.06 7.29
N ILE A 113 3.08 2.96 7.61
CA ILE A 113 2.55 1.92 8.51
C ILE A 113 2.91 0.52 8.00
N PHE A 114 2.70 0.27 6.71
CA PHE A 114 2.98 -1.05 6.14
C PHE A 114 4.48 -1.29 5.96
N GLN A 115 5.28 -0.26 5.69
CA GLN A 115 6.74 -0.39 5.67
C GLN A 115 7.30 -0.72 7.06
N ASP A 116 6.82 -0.07 8.12
CA ASP A 116 7.23 -0.36 9.49
C ASP A 116 6.76 -1.73 9.96
N ASN A 117 5.54 -2.15 9.59
CA ASN A 117 5.06 -3.50 9.83
C ASN A 117 5.98 -4.53 9.14
N MET A 118 6.33 -4.30 7.88
CA MET A 118 7.27 -5.17 7.16
C MET A 118 8.64 -5.23 7.85
N ASN A 119 9.19 -4.08 8.26
CA ASN A 119 10.48 -4.04 8.97
C ASN A 119 10.41 -4.80 10.31
N GLY A 120 9.33 -4.62 11.08
CA GLY A 120 9.09 -5.36 12.32
C GLY A 120 9.00 -6.87 12.09
N ARG A 121 8.32 -7.29 11.02
CA ARG A 121 8.25 -8.70 10.61
C ARG A 121 9.61 -9.25 10.20
N VAL A 122 10.42 -8.50 9.46
CA VAL A 122 11.79 -8.88 9.10
C VAL A 122 12.62 -9.09 10.36
N VAL A 123 12.62 -8.12 11.29
CA VAL A 123 13.38 -8.22 12.55
C VAL A 123 12.94 -9.44 13.37
N HIS A 124 11.63 -9.67 13.50
CA HIS A 124 11.10 -10.81 14.22
C HIS A 124 11.52 -12.15 13.59
N LEU A 125 11.39 -12.27 12.26
CA LEU A 125 11.78 -13.47 11.53
C LEU A 125 13.29 -13.70 11.55
N GLU A 126 14.11 -12.65 11.46
CA GLU A 126 15.57 -12.75 11.57
C GLU A 126 16.00 -13.20 12.97
N HIS A 127 15.35 -12.67 14.01
CA HIS A 127 15.58 -13.10 15.38
C HIS A 127 15.23 -14.58 15.55
N GLU A 128 14.06 -15.00 15.09
CA GLU A 128 13.66 -16.41 15.14
C GLU A 128 14.64 -17.29 14.35
N PHE A 129 14.96 -16.91 13.11
CA PHE A 129 15.90 -17.61 12.26
C PHE A 129 17.29 -17.77 12.91
N SER A 130 17.74 -16.79 13.69
CA SER A 130 19.03 -16.82 14.39
C SER A 130 19.00 -17.64 15.69
N THR A 131 17.84 -17.69 16.35
CA THR A 131 17.67 -18.30 17.68
C THR A 131 17.27 -19.76 17.61
N ILE A 132 16.68 -20.23 16.50
CA ILE A 132 16.32 -21.65 16.38
C ILE A 132 17.55 -22.55 16.51
N SER A 133 17.43 -23.62 17.27
CA SER A 133 18.50 -24.61 17.47
C SER A 133 17.96 -25.99 17.21
N MET A 134 18.79 -26.90 16.69
CA MET A 134 18.38 -28.30 16.48
C MET A 134 17.92 -28.95 17.78
N ALA A 135 18.45 -28.53 18.93
CA ALA A 135 18.05 -29.01 20.26
C ALA A 135 16.57 -28.75 20.60
N ASN A 136 15.91 -27.81 19.92
CA ASN A 136 14.51 -27.49 20.12
C ASN A 136 13.56 -28.39 19.32
N TYR A 137 14.09 -29.32 18.50
CA TYR A 137 13.31 -30.16 17.59
C TYR A 137 13.61 -31.65 17.78
N PRO A 138 12.62 -32.53 17.53
CA PRO A 138 12.76 -33.97 17.73
C PRO A 138 13.68 -34.66 16.71
N ASN A 139 13.94 -34.03 15.56
CA ASN A 139 14.82 -34.57 14.53
C ASN A 139 15.32 -33.46 13.57
N ALA A 140 16.36 -33.79 12.81
CA ALA A 140 16.96 -32.89 11.83
C ALA A 140 15.97 -32.46 10.73
N THR A 141 15.06 -33.34 10.29
CA THR A 141 14.07 -33.01 9.25
C THR A 141 13.12 -31.90 9.70
N ALA A 142 12.60 -31.97 10.92
CA ALA A 142 11.71 -30.96 11.50
C ALA A 142 12.43 -29.61 11.66
N TYR A 143 13.69 -29.63 12.09
CA TYR A 143 14.54 -28.44 12.13
C TYR A 143 14.72 -27.82 10.74
N CYS A 144 15.09 -28.63 9.74
CA CYS A 144 15.28 -28.18 8.38
C CYS A 144 14.01 -27.60 7.76
N GLN A 145 12.84 -28.20 8.05
CA GLN A 145 11.55 -27.69 7.59
C GLN A 145 11.22 -26.34 8.21
N ARG A 146 11.43 -26.14 9.52
CA ARG A 146 11.23 -24.83 10.14
C ARG A 146 12.18 -23.79 9.55
N LEU A 147 13.46 -24.15 9.38
CA LEU A 147 14.48 -23.24 8.87
C LEU A 147 14.16 -22.81 7.43
N LYS A 148 13.70 -23.74 6.58
CA LYS A 148 13.23 -23.43 5.23
C LYS A 148 12.01 -22.52 5.24
N MET A 149 11.01 -22.81 6.08
CA MET A 149 9.82 -21.97 6.16
C MET A 149 10.14 -20.54 6.62
N LEU A 150 11.05 -20.36 7.58
CA LEU A 150 11.51 -19.03 7.99
C LEU A 150 12.25 -18.30 6.86
N ALA A 151 13.07 -19.02 6.08
CA ALA A 151 13.73 -18.47 4.91
C ALA A 151 12.73 -18.04 3.82
N ASP A 152 11.72 -18.87 3.54
CA ASP A 152 10.65 -18.58 2.59
C ASP A 152 9.82 -17.36 3.07
N GLN A 153 9.55 -17.26 4.38
CA GLN A 153 8.85 -16.11 4.98
C GLN A 153 9.67 -14.82 4.90
N LEU A 154 10.98 -14.89 5.11
CA LEU A 154 11.92 -13.78 4.95
C LEU A 154 11.99 -13.32 3.49
N ASP A 155 12.00 -14.25 2.54
CA ASP A 155 11.95 -13.95 1.10
C ASP A 155 10.64 -13.21 0.72
N ASN A 156 9.51 -13.66 1.25
CA ASN A 156 8.20 -13.03 1.03
C ASN A 156 8.08 -11.60 1.57
N VAL A 157 8.91 -11.21 2.55
CA VAL A 157 8.96 -9.82 3.07
C VAL A 157 10.13 -9.01 2.51
N GLY A 158 10.80 -9.52 1.47
CA GLY A 158 11.91 -8.83 0.79
C GLY A 158 13.26 -8.90 1.50
N ALA A 159 13.40 -9.77 2.52
CA ALA A 159 14.62 -9.95 3.30
C ALA A 159 15.25 -11.33 3.04
N SER A 160 15.51 -11.65 1.76
CA SER A 160 15.98 -12.97 1.33
C SER A 160 17.24 -13.44 2.08
N VAL A 161 17.23 -14.70 2.54
CA VAL A 161 18.36 -15.30 3.26
C VAL A 161 19.35 -15.87 2.26
N SER A 162 20.63 -15.52 2.39
CA SER A 162 21.67 -16.06 1.51
C SER A 162 21.86 -17.58 1.69
N ASN A 163 22.16 -18.26 0.58
CA ASN A 163 22.48 -19.71 0.60
C ASN A 163 23.65 -20.04 1.56
N SER A 164 24.62 -19.14 1.70
CA SER A 164 25.72 -19.31 2.65
C SER A 164 25.23 -19.30 4.11
N ARG A 165 24.30 -18.40 4.47
CA ARG A 165 23.69 -18.38 5.80
C ARG A 165 22.86 -19.63 6.04
N LEU A 166 22.09 -20.08 5.05
CA LEU A 166 21.31 -21.32 5.15
C LEU A 166 22.21 -22.54 5.41
N VAL A 167 23.25 -22.73 4.59
CA VAL A 167 24.19 -23.85 4.74
C VAL A 167 24.88 -23.81 6.11
N LEU A 168 25.25 -22.63 6.61
CA LEU A 168 25.87 -22.49 7.93
C LEU A 168 24.92 -22.94 9.07
N ARG A 169 23.62 -22.76 8.89
CA ARG A 169 22.60 -23.21 9.86
C ARG A 169 22.29 -24.70 9.71
N TYR A 170 22.29 -25.23 8.49
CA TYR A 170 22.13 -26.67 8.25
C TYR A 170 23.34 -27.50 8.71
N GLY A 171 24.55 -26.95 8.58
CA GLY A 171 25.81 -27.63 8.89
C GLY A 171 26.40 -27.32 10.27
N GLY A 172 25.85 -26.33 10.99
CA GLY A 172 26.24 -25.98 12.35
C GLY A 172 25.53 -26.87 13.37
N SER A 173 25.97 -28.13 13.46
CA SER A 173 25.75 -29.03 14.61
C SER A 173 27.02 -29.14 15.42
#